data_AF-A0A970X4W6-F1
#
_entry.id   AF-A0A970X4W6-F1
#
_cell.length_a   1.000
_cell.length_b   1.000
_cell.length_c   1.000
_cell.angle_alpha   90.00
_cell.angle_beta   90.00
_cell.angle_gamma   90.00
#
_symmetry.space_group_name_H-M   'P 1'
#
loop_
_entity.id
_entity.type
_entity.pdbx_description
1 polymer ?
#
loop_
_entity_poly.entity_id
_entity_poly.type
_entity_poly.pdbx_seq_one_letter_code
_entity_poly.pdbx_strand_id
1 'polypeptide(L)'
;MKGIHETSSLLRTAFFIVAGALILLSTLFSNKLAGDLAKEERKKIELWAEAVRLLTTDLQEGVEMDYTLNFKVMEGNTNIPVILVDSNGTILETNNLKSAAKGDSLDMAEEAARIMGKKQFIEVKISDDYTQYVYYDDSSLLRKLIYFPFVQLMVMFIFLLVTVFALNASRKSEQNRVWVGLSKETAHQLGTPISSLLAWVELLKLKDVDEQLIKEIDKDTHRLKTIAERFSKIGSKPSLTPVEL
;
A
#
# COMPACT_ATOMS: atom_id res chain seq x y z
N MET A 1 8.18 -11.61 -34.57
CA MET A 1 7.12 -11.05 -33.70
C MET A 1 6.82 -11.87 -32.43
N LYS A 2 7.01 -13.20 -32.37
CA LYS A 2 6.81 -14.00 -31.14
C LYS A 2 7.70 -13.60 -29.94
N GLY A 3 8.97 -13.25 -30.17
CA GLY A 3 9.93 -12.96 -29.08
C GLY A 3 9.67 -11.68 -28.27
N ILE A 4 8.97 -10.67 -28.82
CA ILE A 4 8.68 -9.41 -28.10
C ILE A 4 7.51 -9.60 -27.11
N HIS A 5 6.54 -10.45 -27.46
CA HIS A 5 5.40 -10.73 -26.58
C HIS A 5 5.80 -11.64 -25.41
N GLU A 6 6.62 -12.68 -25.66
CA GLU A 6 7.15 -13.57 -24.62
C GLU A 6 8.05 -12.85 -23.62
N THR A 7 8.94 -11.97 -24.09
CA THR A 7 9.79 -11.15 -23.19
C THR A 7 8.95 -10.22 -22.32
N SER A 8 7.87 -9.63 -22.86
CA SER A 8 6.95 -8.80 -22.07
C SER A 8 6.14 -9.59 -21.03
N SER A 9 5.82 -10.86 -21.28
CA SER A 9 5.14 -11.72 -20.30
C SER A 9 6.10 -12.22 -19.22
N LEU A 10 7.34 -12.54 -19.58
CA LEU A 10 8.38 -12.98 -18.64
C LEU A 10 8.80 -11.86 -17.69
N LEU A 11 8.93 -10.62 -18.19
CA LEU A 11 9.23 -9.46 -17.34
C LEU A 11 8.11 -9.18 -16.33
N ARG A 12 6.84 -9.37 -16.73
CA ARG A 12 5.69 -9.20 -15.82
C ARG A 12 5.67 -10.27 -14.75
N THR A 13 5.86 -11.55 -15.10
CA THR A 13 5.90 -12.63 -14.10
C THR A 13 7.09 -12.47 -13.17
N ALA A 14 8.27 -12.12 -13.69
CA ALA A 14 9.45 -11.81 -12.89
C ALA A 14 9.19 -10.66 -11.90
N PHE A 15 8.55 -9.58 -12.34
CA PHE A 15 8.17 -8.46 -11.47
C PHE A 15 7.30 -8.91 -10.28
N PHE A 16 6.25 -9.70 -10.53
CA PHE A 16 5.39 -10.19 -9.45
C PHE A 16 6.10 -11.18 -8.52
N ILE A 17 6.99 -12.02 -9.05
CA ILE A 17 7.80 -12.93 -8.23
C ILE A 17 8.75 -12.15 -7.32
N VAL A 18 9.47 -11.16 -7.87
CA VAL A 18 10.39 -10.32 -7.10
C VAL A 18 9.63 -9.51 -6.04
N ALA A 19 8.48 -8.93 -6.40
CA ALA A 19 7.63 -8.21 -5.45
C ALA A 19 7.14 -9.14 -4.32
N GLY A 20 6.68 -10.35 -4.66
CA GLY A 20 6.26 -11.35 -3.68
C GLY A 20 7.39 -11.79 -2.75
N ALA A 21 8.59 -12.03 -3.30
CA ALA A 21 9.77 -12.37 -2.53
C ALA A 21 10.19 -11.25 -1.56
N LEU A 22 10.16 -9.99 -2.01
CA LEU A 22 10.45 -8.83 -1.16
C LEU A 22 9.44 -8.68 -0.02
N ILE A 23 8.14 -8.86 -0.30
CA ILE A 23 7.09 -8.81 0.71
C ILE A 23 7.32 -9.91 1.74
N LEU A 24 7.56 -11.14 1.29
CA LEU A 24 7.78 -12.29 2.16
C LEU A 24 9.02 -12.10 3.03
N LEU A 25 10.13 -11.68 2.43
CA LEU A 25 11.37 -11.40 3.15
C LEU A 25 11.19 -10.30 4.20
N SER A 26 10.57 -9.18 3.83
CA SER A 26 10.33 -8.06 4.76
C SER A 26 9.40 -8.47 5.90
N THR A 27 8.35 -9.25 5.62
CA THR A 27 7.39 -9.72 6.63
C THR A 27 8.08 -10.67 7.62
N LEU A 28 8.88 -11.63 7.14
CA LEU A 28 9.64 -12.53 7.99
C LEU A 28 10.64 -11.76 8.87
N PHE A 29 11.34 -10.79 8.28
CA PHE A 29 12.29 -9.95 9.00
C PHE A 29 11.62 -9.11 10.09
N SER A 30 10.51 -8.44 9.78
CA SER A 30 9.75 -7.63 10.73
C SER A 30 9.19 -8.46 11.88
N ASN A 31 8.62 -9.63 11.59
CA ASN A 31 8.08 -10.53 12.62
C ASN A 31 9.19 -11.05 13.55
N LYS A 32 10.36 -11.39 12.98
CA LYS A 32 11.53 -11.77 13.78
C LYS A 32 11.96 -10.63 14.70
N LEU A 33 12.09 -9.42 14.16
CA LEU A 33 12.53 -8.26 14.93
C LEU A 33 11.55 -7.91 16.06
N ALA A 34 10.24 -8.01 15.80
CA ALA A 34 9.21 -7.83 16.83
C ALA A 34 9.32 -8.89 17.93
N GLY A 35 9.54 -10.15 17.57
CA GLY A 35 9.73 -11.24 18.53
C GLY A 35 11.00 -11.08 19.37
N ASP A 36 12.11 -10.67 18.76
CA ASP A 36 13.38 -10.43 19.45
C ASP A 36 13.25 -9.23 20.41
N LEU A 37 12.62 -8.13 19.98
CA LEU A 37 12.34 -6.97 20.82
C LEU A 37 11.40 -7.31 21.98
N ALA A 38 10.35 -8.11 21.74
CA ALA A 38 9.45 -8.56 22.82
C ALA A 38 10.18 -9.34 23.91
N LYS A 39 11.14 -10.19 23.53
CA LYS A 39 11.99 -10.91 24.50
C LYS A 39 12.90 -9.96 25.27
N GLU A 40 13.47 -8.94 24.61
CA GLU A 40 14.28 -7.93 25.28
C GLU A 40 13.47 -7.06 26.25
N GLU A 41 12.27 -6.63 25.84
CA GLU A 41 11.37 -5.87 26.71
C GLU A 41 10.96 -6.68 27.94
N ARG A 42 10.64 -7.97 27.77
CA ARG A 42 10.36 -8.85 28.90
C ARG A 42 11.54 -8.97 29.86
N LYS A 43 12.76 -9.17 29.35
CA LYS A 43 13.98 -9.20 30.19
C LYS A 43 14.19 -7.90 30.97
N LYS A 44 13.90 -6.75 30.35
CA LYS A 44 13.97 -5.45 31.02
C LYS A 44 12.95 -5.35 32.15
N ILE A 45 11.74 -5.86 31.97
CA ILE A 45 10.72 -5.86 33.03
C ILE A 45 11.05 -6.87 34.13
N GLU A 46 11.63 -8.02 33.80
CA GLU A 46 12.14 -8.98 34.81
C GLU A 46 13.24 -8.34 35.67
N LEU A 47 14.19 -7.61 35.06
CA LEU A 47 15.20 -6.85 35.80
C LEU A 47 14.61 -5.70 36.63
N TRP A 48 13.60 -5.01 36.09
CA TRP A 48 12.90 -3.95 36.81
C TRP A 48 12.17 -4.50 38.04
N ALA A 49 11.46 -5.62 37.90
CA ALA A 49 10.77 -6.30 38.99
C ALA A 49 11.74 -6.80 40.06
N GLU A 50 12.90 -7.32 39.66
CA GLU A 50 13.95 -7.73 40.60
C GLU A 50 14.57 -6.54 41.34
N ALA A 51 14.79 -5.41 40.66
CA ALA A 51 15.25 -4.17 41.31
C ALA A 51 14.24 -3.68 42.36
N VAL A 52 12.93 -3.73 42.05
CA VAL A 52 11.86 -3.41 43.01
C VAL A 52 11.83 -4.39 44.18
N ARG A 53 12.03 -5.68 43.92
CA ARG A 53 12.11 -6.73 44.96
C ARG A 53 13.20 -6.40 45.97
N LEU A 54 14.42 -6.20 45.48
CA LEU A 54 15.59 -5.90 46.31
C LEU A 54 15.42 -4.60 47.08
N LEU A 55 14.98 -3.52 46.40
CA LEU A 55 14.69 -2.24 47.06
C LEU A 55 13.69 -2.40 48.20
N THR A 56 12.57 -3.06 47.95
CA THR A 56 11.48 -3.14 48.92
C THR A 56 11.83 -4.07 50.09
N THR A 57 12.51 -5.19 49.83
CA THR A 57 12.99 -6.11 50.88
C THR A 57 14.05 -5.44 51.76
N ASP A 58 15.07 -4.82 51.17
CA ASP A 58 16.16 -4.18 51.93
C ASP A 58 15.65 -3.02 52.80
N LEU A 59 14.70 -2.23 52.28
CA LEU A 59 14.06 -1.14 53.03
C LEU A 59 13.23 -1.66 54.21
N GLN A 60 12.58 -2.82 54.08
CA GLN A 60 11.83 -3.45 55.18
C GLN A 60 12.75 -4.03 56.26
N GLU A 61 13.90 -4.59 55.86
CA GLU A 61 14.89 -5.14 56.79
C GLU A 61 15.79 -4.05 57.43
N GLY A 62 15.63 -2.78 57.03
CA GLY A 62 16.38 -1.65 57.58
C GLY A 62 17.86 -1.66 57.21
N VAL A 63 18.22 -2.33 56.11
CA VAL A 63 19.60 -2.45 55.65
C VAL A 63 19.97 -1.19 54.87
N GLU A 64 20.90 -0.38 55.37
CA GLU A 64 21.46 0.74 54.59
C GLU A 64 22.37 0.21 53.48
N MET A 65 21.85 0.18 52.25
CA MET A 65 22.55 -0.26 51.04
C MET A 65 22.64 0.87 50.00
N ASP A 66 23.62 0.78 49.09
CA ASP A 66 23.66 1.65 47.91
C ASP A 66 22.62 1.21 46.87
N TYR A 67 21.52 1.95 46.81
CA TYR A 67 20.40 1.71 45.89
C TYR A 67 20.59 2.30 44.48
N THR A 68 21.75 2.91 44.19
CA THR A 68 22.01 3.60 42.91
C THR A 68 21.81 2.68 41.71
N LEU A 69 22.19 1.40 41.82
CA LEU A 69 22.02 0.43 40.73
C LEU A 69 20.55 0.14 40.46
N ASN A 70 19.75 -0.04 41.50
CA ASN A 70 18.34 -0.40 41.39
C ASN A 70 17.54 0.77 40.78
N PHE A 71 17.82 2.00 41.23
CA PHE A 71 17.25 3.19 40.61
C PHE A 71 17.69 3.36 39.15
N LYS A 72 18.97 3.10 38.81
CA LYS A 72 19.42 3.12 37.40
C LYS A 72 18.68 2.09 36.53
N VAL A 73 18.39 0.91 37.06
CA VAL A 73 17.59 -0.10 36.35
C VAL A 73 16.15 0.39 36.16
N MET A 74 15.57 1.01 37.17
CA MET A 74 14.21 1.55 37.11
C MET A 74 14.08 2.74 36.14
N GLU A 75 14.98 3.71 36.23
CA GLU A 75 15.06 4.88 35.35
C GLU A 75 15.41 4.50 33.91
N GLY A 76 16.15 3.40 33.71
CA GLY A 76 16.46 2.86 32.39
C GLY A 76 15.24 2.41 31.60
N ASN A 77 14.09 2.17 32.26
CA ASN A 77 12.83 1.92 31.59
C ASN A 77 12.15 3.24 31.18
N THR A 78 12.36 3.66 29.94
CA THR A 78 11.82 4.93 29.42
C THR A 78 10.61 4.78 28.50
N ASN A 79 10.19 3.55 28.19
CA ASN A 79 9.24 3.30 27.10
C ASN A 79 8.30 2.11 27.30
N ILE A 80 8.54 1.23 28.28
CA ILE A 80 7.65 0.11 28.60
C ILE A 80 6.72 0.58 29.73
N PRO A 81 5.39 0.65 29.50
CA PRO A 81 4.42 0.95 30.55
C PRO A 81 4.48 -0.12 31.64
N VAL A 82 4.66 0.31 32.89
CA VAL A 82 4.67 -0.55 34.06
C VAL A 82 3.82 0.03 35.19
N ILE A 83 3.17 -0.86 35.93
CA ILE A 83 2.33 -0.53 37.08
C ILE A 83 2.70 -1.49 38.19
N LEU A 84 3.16 -0.94 39.31
CA LEU A 84 3.40 -1.68 40.53
C LEU A 84 2.13 -1.66 41.38
N VAL A 85 1.67 -2.83 41.79
CA VAL A 85 0.43 -3.02 42.54
C VAL A 85 0.71 -3.87 43.77
N ASP A 86 0.11 -3.50 44.88
CA ASP A 86 0.14 -4.27 46.13
C ASP A 86 -0.77 -5.52 46.05
N SER A 87 -0.59 -6.47 46.97
CA SER A 87 -1.45 -7.62 47.24
C SER A 87 -2.96 -7.29 47.33
N ASN A 88 -3.31 -6.10 47.80
CA ASN A 88 -4.69 -5.62 47.88
C ASN A 88 -5.23 -5.01 46.57
N GLY A 89 -4.46 -5.03 45.48
CA GLY A 89 -4.83 -4.41 44.21
C GLY A 89 -4.68 -2.88 44.18
N THR A 90 -4.01 -2.31 45.18
CA THR A 90 -3.74 -0.85 45.23
C THR A 90 -2.50 -0.51 44.41
N ILE A 91 -2.61 0.47 43.52
CA ILE A 91 -1.48 0.94 42.70
C ILE A 91 -0.49 1.68 43.61
N LEU A 92 0.76 1.21 43.64
CA LEU A 92 1.86 1.80 44.40
C LEU A 92 2.65 2.78 43.54
N GLU A 93 2.95 2.40 42.30
CA GLU A 93 3.74 3.19 41.38
C GLU A 93 3.31 2.94 39.93
N THR A 94 3.45 3.94 39.08
CA THR A 94 3.21 3.84 37.65
C THR A 94 4.35 4.50 36.88
N ASN A 95 4.81 3.88 35.81
CA ASN A 95 5.79 4.48 34.91
C ASN A 95 5.41 4.27 33.44
N ASN A 96 5.72 5.26 32.60
CA ASN A 96 5.45 5.28 31.16
C ASN A 96 3.97 5.04 30.76
N LEU A 97 3.00 5.39 31.61
CA LEU A 97 1.59 5.37 31.24
C LEU A 97 1.27 6.48 30.23
N LYS A 98 0.45 6.17 29.24
CA LYS A 98 -0.05 7.15 28.27
C LYS A 98 -1.22 7.91 28.91
N SER A 99 -1.19 9.23 28.82
CA SER A 99 -2.28 10.12 29.22
C SER A 99 -2.60 11.06 28.06
N ALA A 100 -3.87 11.24 27.72
CA ALA A 100 -4.27 12.01 26.54
C ALA A 100 -4.08 13.52 26.75
N ALA A 101 -4.16 13.99 28.01
CA ALA A 101 -3.76 15.31 28.44
C ALA A 101 -2.79 15.21 29.63
N LYS A 102 -1.61 15.85 29.56
CA LYS A 102 -0.65 15.91 30.69
C LYS A 102 -1.38 16.36 31.97
N GLY A 103 -1.70 15.42 32.86
CA GLY A 103 -2.30 15.68 34.17
C GLY A 103 -3.78 15.31 34.33
N ASP A 104 -4.43 14.67 33.36
CA ASP A 104 -5.77 14.13 33.59
C ASP A 104 -5.67 12.77 34.32
N SER A 105 -6.03 12.77 35.60
CA SER A 105 -6.01 11.57 36.46
C SER A 105 -7.01 10.51 36.02
N LEU A 106 -8.08 10.91 35.30
CA LEU A 106 -9.10 9.97 34.82
C LEU A 106 -8.54 9.08 33.70
N ASP A 107 -7.78 9.67 32.77
CA ASP A 107 -7.13 8.96 31.66
C ASP A 107 -6.07 7.96 32.16
N MET A 108 -5.32 8.32 33.21
CA MET A 108 -4.30 7.44 33.77
C MET A 108 -4.91 6.22 34.47
N ALA A 109 -6.04 6.39 35.16
CA ALA A 109 -6.76 5.29 35.79
C ALA A 109 -7.36 4.33 34.76
N GLU A 110 -7.89 4.84 33.65
CA GLU A 110 -8.40 4.02 32.54
C GLU A 110 -7.28 3.23 31.86
N GLU A 111 -6.15 3.88 31.55
CA GLU A 111 -4.99 3.21 30.98
C GLU A 111 -4.42 2.15 31.94
N ALA A 112 -4.37 2.45 33.24
CA ALA A 112 -3.95 1.50 34.25
C ALA A 112 -4.88 0.28 34.31
N ALA A 113 -6.20 0.49 34.31
CA ALA A 113 -7.18 -0.58 34.24
C ALA A 113 -7.05 -1.42 32.97
N ARG A 114 -6.77 -0.78 31.82
CA ARG A 114 -6.54 -1.48 30.54
C ARG A 114 -5.33 -2.40 30.60
N ILE A 115 -4.21 -1.92 31.16
CA ILE A 115 -2.98 -2.71 31.30
C ILE A 115 -3.21 -3.86 32.29
N MET A 116 -3.78 -3.60 33.47
CA MET A 116 -4.10 -4.64 34.45
C MET A 116 -5.08 -5.68 33.90
N GLY A 117 -6.03 -5.26 33.05
CA GLY A 117 -6.99 -6.14 32.37
C GLY A 117 -6.37 -7.15 31.41
N LYS A 118 -5.16 -6.90 30.89
CA LYS A 118 -4.41 -7.87 30.07
C LYS A 118 -3.89 -9.08 30.86
N LYS A 119 -3.85 -8.98 32.20
CA LYS A 119 -3.34 -10.02 33.11
C LYS A 119 -1.91 -10.46 32.78
N GLN A 120 -1.11 -9.55 32.23
CA GLN A 120 0.32 -9.73 31.98
C GLN A 120 1.10 -9.05 33.10
N PHE A 121 1.63 -9.85 34.02
CA PHE A 121 2.34 -9.36 35.19
C PHE A 121 3.49 -10.28 35.61
N ILE A 122 4.40 -9.73 36.43
CA ILE A 122 5.44 -10.47 37.15
C ILE A 122 5.11 -10.40 38.64
N GLU A 123 5.09 -11.56 39.30
CA GLU A 123 4.93 -11.62 40.76
C GLU A 123 6.25 -11.32 41.46
N VAL A 124 6.21 -10.41 42.42
CA VAL A 124 7.36 -9.99 43.21
C VAL A 124 7.07 -10.35 44.67
N LYS A 125 7.64 -11.46 45.13
CA LYS A 125 7.52 -11.90 46.53
C LYS A 125 8.49 -11.11 47.38
N ILE A 126 7.96 -10.31 48.30
CA ILE A 126 8.74 -9.47 49.22
C ILE A 126 8.96 -10.23 50.55
N SER A 127 7.91 -10.85 51.08
CA SER A 127 7.95 -11.74 52.24
C SER A 127 6.90 -12.86 52.10
N ASP A 128 6.84 -13.80 53.05
CA ASP A 128 5.91 -14.94 53.01
C ASP A 128 4.44 -14.51 52.92
N ASP A 129 4.08 -13.37 53.54
CA ASP A 129 2.71 -12.84 53.59
C ASP A 129 2.50 -11.59 52.70
N TYR A 130 3.53 -11.14 51.98
CA TYR A 130 3.48 -9.90 51.19
C TYR A 130 4.03 -10.08 49.78
N THR A 131 3.15 -9.99 48.79
CA THR A 131 3.47 -10.10 47.36
C THR A 131 2.98 -8.86 46.61
N GLN A 132 3.83 -8.32 45.76
CA GLN A 132 3.49 -7.25 44.82
C GLN A 132 3.42 -7.80 43.40
N TYR A 133 2.74 -7.06 42.53
CA TYR A 133 2.53 -7.42 41.12
C TYR A 133 3.01 -6.29 40.22
N VAL A 134 3.88 -6.61 39.27
CA VAL A 134 4.35 -5.69 38.24
C VAL A 134 3.59 -5.98 36.95
N TYR A 135 2.54 -5.21 36.69
CA TYR A 135 1.82 -5.26 35.41
C TYR A 135 2.59 -4.46 34.36
N TYR A 136 2.62 -4.97 33.12
CA TYR A 136 3.29 -4.30 32.02
C TYR A 136 2.55 -4.47 30.69
N ASP A 137 2.76 -3.52 29.77
CA ASP A 137 2.25 -3.57 28.40
C ASP A 137 3.40 -3.44 27.40
N ASP A 138 3.16 -3.83 26.16
CA ASP A 138 4.11 -3.69 25.06
C ASP A 138 4.46 -2.21 24.87
N SER A 139 5.75 -1.92 24.65
CA SER A 139 6.18 -0.56 24.36
C SER A 139 5.53 -0.03 23.07
N SER A 140 5.54 1.30 22.92
CA SER A 140 5.08 1.91 21.68
C SER A 140 5.87 1.46 20.45
N LEU A 141 7.16 1.11 20.62
CA LEU A 141 8.01 0.64 19.55
C LEU A 141 7.65 -0.78 19.14
N LEU A 142 7.53 -1.70 20.11
CA LEU A 142 7.12 -3.08 19.86
C LEU A 142 5.76 -3.14 19.16
N ARG A 143 4.79 -2.34 19.62
CA ARG A 143 3.49 -2.23 18.97
C ARG A 143 3.59 -1.76 17.53
N LYS A 144 4.36 -0.70 17.25
CA LYS A 144 4.58 -0.22 15.87
C LYS A 144 5.20 -1.30 14.99
N LEU A 145 6.13 -2.09 15.53
CA LEU A 145 6.80 -3.18 14.82
C LEU A 145 5.88 -4.35 14.51
N ILE A 146 4.94 -4.66 15.41
CA ILE A 146 3.89 -5.66 15.19
C ILE A 146 2.92 -5.20 14.09
N TYR A 147 2.59 -3.90 14.03
CA TYR A 147 1.68 -3.37 13.00
C TYR A 147 2.35 -3.06 11.66
N PHE A 148 3.68 -2.92 11.64
CA PHE A 148 4.44 -2.56 10.44
C PHE A 148 4.15 -3.44 9.21
N PRO A 149 4.07 -4.79 9.32
CA PRO A 149 3.76 -5.64 8.17
C PRO A 149 2.40 -5.33 7.54
N PHE A 150 1.39 -4.97 8.34
CA PHE A 150 0.05 -4.68 7.84
C PHE A 150 0.02 -3.36 7.05
N VAL A 151 0.70 -2.33 7.58
CA VAL A 151 0.85 -1.05 6.87
C VAL A 151 1.61 -1.25 5.56
N GLN A 152 2.67 -2.05 5.57
CA GLN A 152 3.44 -2.38 4.36
C GLN A 152 2.56 -3.07 3.31
N LEU A 153 1.76 -4.07 3.69
CA LEU A 153 0.85 -4.76 2.77
C LEU A 153 -0.19 -3.82 2.16
N MET A 154 -0.72 -2.89 2.97
CA MET A 154 -1.68 -1.89 2.51
C MET A 154 -1.06 -0.96 1.44
N VAL A 155 0.16 -0.45 1.69
CA VAL A 155 0.89 0.36 0.71
C VAL A 155 1.18 -0.42 -0.57
N MET A 156 1.61 -1.67 -0.45
CA MET A 156 1.87 -2.55 -1.59
C MET A 156 0.62 -2.84 -2.42
N PHE A 157 -0.52 -3.04 -1.76
CA PHE A 157 -1.79 -3.26 -2.44
C PHE A 157 -2.20 -2.06 -3.28
N ILE A 158 -2.10 -0.84 -2.72
CA ILE A 158 -2.36 0.40 -3.46
C ILE A 158 -1.41 0.53 -4.65
N PHE A 159 -0.12 0.29 -4.44
CA PHE A 159 0.88 0.34 -5.50
C PHE A 159 0.57 -0.64 -6.64
N LEU A 160 0.11 -1.86 -6.31
CA LEU A 160 -0.29 -2.86 -7.29
C LEU A 160 -1.53 -2.42 -8.08
N LEU A 161 -2.54 -1.82 -7.41
CA LEU A 161 -3.71 -1.27 -8.09
C LEU A 161 -3.34 -0.20 -9.11
N VAL A 162 -2.50 0.77 -8.70
CA VAL A 162 -2.02 1.83 -9.59
C VAL A 162 -1.24 1.25 -10.77
N THR A 163 -0.37 0.27 -10.52
CA THR A 163 0.43 -0.40 -11.55
C THR A 163 -0.46 -1.11 -12.57
N VAL A 164 -1.45 -1.89 -12.11
CA VAL A 164 -2.40 -2.58 -12.99
C VAL A 164 -3.22 -1.59 -13.81
N PHE A 165 -3.73 -0.52 -13.18
CA PHE A 165 -4.47 0.52 -13.89
C PHE A 165 -3.62 1.19 -14.98
N ALA A 166 -2.39 1.58 -14.66
CA ALA A 166 -1.47 2.21 -15.61
C ALA A 166 -1.15 1.28 -16.79
N LEU A 167 -0.87 -0.01 -16.53
CA LEU A 167 -0.62 -0.99 -17.59
C LEU A 167 -1.84 -1.20 -18.48
N ASN A 168 -3.04 -1.27 -17.91
CA ASN A 168 -4.29 -1.42 -18.67
C ASN A 168 -4.57 -0.18 -19.52
N ALA A 169 -4.39 1.01 -18.97
CA ALA A 169 -4.50 2.28 -19.70
C ALA A 169 -3.50 2.34 -20.86
N SER A 170 -2.25 1.95 -20.63
CA SER A 170 -1.21 1.89 -21.67
C SER A 170 -1.59 0.94 -22.81
N ARG A 171 -2.03 -0.29 -22.49
CA ARG A 171 -2.45 -1.27 -23.51
C ARG A 171 -3.64 -0.78 -24.33
N LYS A 172 -4.61 -0.12 -23.69
CA LYS A 172 -5.77 0.47 -24.38
C LYS A 172 -5.34 1.61 -25.30
N SER A 173 -4.40 2.45 -24.86
CA SER A 173 -3.84 3.53 -25.68
C SER A 173 -3.06 2.98 -26.88
N GLU A 174 -2.24 1.95 -26.70
CA GLU A 174 -1.52 1.30 -27.81
C GLU A 174 -2.49 0.72 -28.85
N GLN A 175 -3.52 -0.01 -28.40
CA GLN A 175 -4.55 -0.53 -29.30
C GLN A 175 -5.25 0.59 -30.04
N ASN A 176 -5.71 1.64 -29.36
CA ASN A 176 -6.36 2.78 -30.02
C ASN A 176 -5.45 3.42 -31.08
N ARG A 177 -4.14 3.54 -30.81
CA ARG A 177 -3.17 4.06 -31.79
C ARG A 177 -3.04 3.15 -33.02
N VAL A 178 -2.95 1.84 -32.80
CA VAL A 178 -2.89 0.85 -33.89
C VAL A 178 -4.16 0.89 -34.74
N TRP A 179 -5.34 0.96 -34.11
CA TRP A 179 -6.63 1.06 -34.80
C TRP A 179 -6.77 2.33 -35.64
N VAL A 180 -6.31 3.48 -35.12
CA VAL A 180 -6.25 4.73 -35.87
C VAL A 180 -5.27 4.62 -37.05
N GLY A 181 -4.10 4.01 -36.84
CA GLY A 181 -3.10 3.78 -37.88
C GLY A 181 -3.64 2.90 -39.01
N LEU A 182 -4.24 1.76 -38.67
CA LEU A 182 -4.85 0.84 -39.64
C LEU A 182 -5.95 1.52 -40.44
N SER A 183 -6.83 2.29 -39.77
CA SER A 183 -7.90 3.03 -40.44
C SER A 183 -7.36 4.01 -41.50
N LYS A 184 -6.26 4.72 -41.20
CA LYS A 184 -5.62 5.64 -42.14
C LYS A 184 -4.97 4.91 -43.31
N GLU A 185 -4.23 3.84 -43.03
CA GLU A 185 -3.55 3.05 -44.05
C GLU A 185 -4.55 2.39 -45.01
N THR A 186 -5.61 1.78 -44.48
CA THR A 186 -6.68 1.19 -45.31
C THR A 186 -7.42 2.26 -46.11
N ALA A 187 -7.72 3.42 -45.53
CA ALA A 187 -8.31 4.54 -46.27
C ALA A 187 -7.42 5.01 -47.43
N HIS A 188 -6.12 5.07 -47.21
CA HIS A 188 -5.15 5.41 -48.25
C HIS A 188 -5.11 4.35 -49.35
N GLN A 189 -5.05 3.06 -48.99
CA GLN A 189 -5.04 1.94 -49.93
C GLN A 189 -6.34 1.84 -50.74
N LEU A 190 -7.50 2.20 -50.17
CA LEU A 190 -8.77 2.25 -50.89
C LEU A 190 -8.87 3.44 -51.87
N GLY A 191 -8.04 4.48 -51.73
CA GLY A 191 -8.08 5.65 -52.60
C GLY A 191 -7.80 5.35 -54.08
N THR A 192 -6.80 4.51 -54.35
CA THR A 192 -6.41 4.10 -55.72
C THR A 192 -7.53 3.34 -56.46
N PRO A 193 -8.13 2.26 -55.91
CA PRO A 193 -9.22 1.57 -56.58
C PRO A 193 -10.47 2.45 -56.71
N ILE A 194 -10.81 3.27 -55.71
CA ILE A 194 -11.94 4.22 -55.83
C ILE A 194 -11.71 5.22 -56.98
N SER A 195 -10.48 5.74 -57.12
CA SER A 195 -10.13 6.63 -58.23
C SER A 195 -10.26 5.95 -59.58
N SER A 196 -9.89 4.67 -59.68
CA SER A 196 -10.11 3.87 -60.88
C SER A 196 -11.59 3.67 -61.21
N LEU A 197 -12.45 3.47 -60.20
CA LEU A 197 -13.90 3.36 -60.38
C LEU A 197 -14.51 4.67 -60.90
N LEU A 198 -14.08 5.82 -60.39
CA LEU A 198 -14.52 7.13 -60.90
C LEU A 198 -14.13 7.30 -62.39
N ALA A 199 -12.94 6.86 -62.78
CA ALA A 199 -12.52 6.89 -64.18
C ALA A 199 -13.37 5.96 -65.07
N TRP A 200 -13.74 4.77 -64.57
CA TRP A 200 -14.67 3.88 -65.27
C TRP A 200 -16.07 4.49 -65.42
N VAL A 201 -16.58 5.17 -64.39
CA VAL A 201 -17.85 5.90 -64.45
C VAL A 201 -17.82 6.99 -65.53
N GLU A 202 -16.74 7.77 -65.62
CA GLU A 202 -16.58 8.79 -66.68
C GLU A 202 -16.49 8.17 -68.08
N LEU A 203 -15.83 7.01 -68.23
CA LEU A 203 -15.83 6.29 -69.50
C LEU A 203 -17.23 5.80 -69.90
N LEU A 204 -18.02 5.31 -68.95
CA LEU A 204 -19.38 4.84 -69.19
C LEU A 204 -20.32 5.97 -69.59
N LYS A 205 -20.13 7.20 -69.08
CA LYS A 205 -20.89 8.39 -69.50
C LYS A 205 -20.70 8.74 -70.98
N LEU A 206 -19.59 8.30 -71.60
CA LEU A 206 -19.30 8.50 -73.02
C LEU A 206 -19.83 7.35 -73.91
N LYS A 207 -20.41 6.30 -73.30
CA LYS A 207 -20.99 5.15 -73.98
C LYS A 207 -22.52 5.27 -73.97
N ASP A 208 -23.18 4.62 -74.93
CA ASP A 208 -24.65 4.57 -75.00
C ASP A 208 -25.20 3.53 -74.00
N VAL A 209 -25.03 3.83 -72.71
CA VAL A 209 -25.50 3.02 -71.57
C VAL A 209 -26.57 3.82 -70.83
N ASP A 210 -27.53 3.12 -70.20
CA ASP A 210 -28.61 3.73 -69.43
C ASP A 210 -28.10 4.78 -68.43
N GLU A 211 -28.51 6.03 -68.64
CA GLU A 211 -28.09 7.20 -67.86
C GLU A 211 -28.53 7.11 -66.39
N GLN A 212 -29.67 6.47 -66.12
CA GLN A 212 -30.16 6.30 -64.76
C GLN A 212 -29.29 5.30 -63.98
N LEU A 213 -28.78 4.26 -64.64
CA LEU A 213 -27.85 3.30 -64.05
C LEU A 213 -26.50 3.95 -63.72
N ILE A 214 -25.94 4.73 -64.65
CA ILE A 214 -24.66 5.43 -64.45
C ILE A 214 -24.75 6.38 -63.26
N LYS A 215 -25.88 7.09 -63.12
CA LYS A 215 -26.10 8.06 -62.03
C LYS A 215 -26.08 7.42 -60.64
N GLU A 216 -26.65 6.23 -60.47
CA GLU A 216 -26.59 5.52 -59.18
C GLU A 216 -25.18 4.97 -58.90
N ILE A 217 -24.45 4.45 -59.91
CA ILE A 217 -23.06 4.00 -59.74
C ILE A 217 -22.14 5.16 -59.37
N ASP A 218 -22.31 6.32 -60.03
CA ASP A 218 -21.54 7.54 -59.75
C ASP A 218 -21.74 8.00 -58.30
N LYS A 219 -22.99 8.00 -57.85
CA LYS A 219 -23.40 8.35 -56.48
C LYS A 219 -22.80 7.41 -55.44
N ASP A 220 -22.84 6.09 -55.65
CA ASP A 220 -22.26 5.12 -54.71
C ASP A 220 -20.72 5.21 -54.68
N THR A 221 -20.08 5.44 -55.83
CA THR A 221 -18.63 5.64 -55.91
C THR A 221 -18.19 6.91 -55.18
N HIS A 222 -18.92 8.02 -55.34
CA HIS A 222 -18.71 9.25 -54.59
C HIS A 222 -18.92 9.07 -53.07
N ARG A 223 -19.91 8.25 -52.68
CA ARG A 223 -20.13 7.91 -51.28
C ARG A 223 -18.95 7.12 -50.71
N LEU A 224 -18.41 6.14 -51.44
CA LEU A 224 -17.20 5.40 -51.06
C LEU A 224 -16.00 6.31 -50.89
N LYS A 225 -15.78 7.24 -51.83
CA LYS A 225 -14.73 8.27 -51.73
C LYS A 225 -14.86 9.08 -50.43
N THR A 226 -16.06 9.58 -50.16
CA THR A 226 -16.34 10.37 -48.95
C THR A 226 -16.09 9.57 -47.67
N ILE A 227 -16.46 8.28 -47.65
CA ILE A 227 -16.20 7.39 -46.52
C ILE A 227 -14.69 7.21 -46.33
N ALA A 228 -13.94 6.89 -47.38
CA ALA A 228 -12.49 6.74 -47.32
C ALA A 228 -11.79 8.01 -46.83
N GLU A 229 -12.19 9.19 -47.32
CA GLU A 229 -11.67 10.48 -46.86
C GLU A 229 -11.91 10.72 -45.35
N ARG A 230 -13.09 10.33 -44.84
CA ARG A 230 -13.39 10.41 -43.40
C ARG A 230 -12.49 9.47 -42.58
N PHE A 231 -12.29 8.24 -43.03
CA PHE A 231 -11.39 7.28 -42.37
C PHE A 231 -9.93 7.75 -42.35
N SER A 232 -9.45 8.38 -43.44
CA SER A 232 -8.11 8.96 -43.52
C SER A 232 -7.88 10.09 -42.50
N LYS A 233 -8.95 10.79 -42.11
CA LYS A 233 -8.91 11.90 -41.14
C LYS A 233 -9.10 11.47 -39.67
N ILE A 234 -9.39 10.20 -39.37
CA ILE A 234 -9.55 9.74 -37.99
C ILE A 234 -8.29 10.04 -37.17
N GLY A 235 -8.45 10.70 -36.01
CA GLY A 235 -7.34 11.07 -35.13
C GLY A 235 -6.41 12.17 -35.67
N SER A 236 -6.79 12.89 -36.73
CA SER A 236 -6.14 14.13 -37.13
C SER A 236 -6.61 15.31 -36.26
N LYS A 237 -5.76 16.33 -36.09
CA LYS A 237 -6.16 17.55 -35.37
C LYS A 237 -7.22 18.29 -36.21
N PRO A 238 -8.29 18.83 -35.60
CA PRO A 238 -9.30 19.60 -36.34
C PRO A 238 -8.65 20.78 -37.07
N SER A 239 -8.97 20.94 -38.36
CA SER A 239 -8.63 22.14 -39.12
C SER A 239 -9.61 23.25 -38.73
N LEU A 240 -9.16 24.17 -37.87
CA LEU A 240 -9.94 25.36 -37.54
C LEU A 240 -9.84 26.36 -38.69
N THR A 241 -10.96 26.62 -39.36
CA THR A 241 -11.07 27.75 -40.30
C THR A 241 -11.68 28.94 -39.56
N PRO A 242 -11.07 30.13 -39.60
CA PRO A 242 -11.69 31.32 -39.06
C PRO A 242 -13.00 31.60 -39.81
N VAL A 243 -14.07 31.82 -39.05
CA VAL A 243 -15.35 32.31 -39.55
C VAL A 243 -15.38 33.80 -39.19
N GLU A 244 -15.39 34.66 -40.20
CA GLU A 244 -15.75 36.07 -39.99
C GLU A 244 -17.25 36.13 -39.71
N LEU A 245 -17.59 36.59 -38.51
CA LEU A 245 -18.97 36.83 -38.05
C LEU A 245 -19.49 38.16 -38.58
#